data_AF-A0A2G5ZIG9-F1
#
_entry.id   AF-A0A2G5ZIG9-F1
#
_cell.length_a   1.000
_cell.length_b   1.000
_cell.length_c   1.000
_cell.angle_alpha   90.00
_cell.angle_beta   90.00
_cell.angle_gamma   90.00
#
_symmetry.space_group_name_H-M   'P 1'
#
loop_
_entity.id
_entity.type
_entity.pdbx_description
1 polymer ?
#
loop_
_entity_poly.entity_id
_entity_poly.type
_entity_poly.pdbx_seq_one_letter_code
_entity_poly.pdbx_strand_id
1 'polypeptide(L)'
;MQNTRRLGMISFISLLIGLVFLCLFIFSGRLFIAMPLGFILLVFSFVLALFSRKDKFGRVSLYVFPIIIVIYLLFFVVMYLFWHTP
;
A
#
# COMPACT_ATOMS: atom_id res chain seq x y z
N MET A 1 -2.20 -26.22 -6.43
CA MET A 1 -3.02 -25.32 -5.56
C MET A 1 -2.27 -24.73 -4.35
N GLN A 2 -1.20 -25.35 -3.82
CA GLN A 2 -0.44 -24.79 -2.69
C GLN A 2 0.36 -23.51 -3.03
N ASN A 3 0.95 -23.42 -4.24
CA ASN A 3 1.79 -22.27 -4.62
C ASN A 3 1.01 -20.95 -4.69
N THR A 4 -0.23 -20.98 -5.19
CA THR A 4 -1.11 -19.80 -5.25
C THR A 4 -1.46 -19.28 -3.86
N ARG A 5 -1.62 -20.17 -2.88
CA ARG A 5 -1.94 -19.82 -1.49
C ARG A 5 -0.76 -19.14 -0.79
N ARG A 6 0.47 -19.64 -1.01
CA ARG A 6 1.70 -19.00 -0.50
C ARG A 6 1.91 -17.60 -1.10
N LEU A 7 1.71 -17.46 -2.41
CA LEU A 7 1.80 -16.16 -3.09
C LEU A 7 0.78 -15.14 -2.55
N GLY A 8 -0.46 -15.57 -2.28
CA GLY A 8 -1.49 -14.70 -1.72
C GLY A 8 -1.15 -14.20 -0.31
N MET A 9 -0.58 -15.10 0.51
CA MET A 9 -0.14 -14.76 1.86
C MET A 9 1.06 -13.81 1.86
N ILE A 10 2.05 -14.03 0.98
CA ILE A 10 3.20 -13.14 0.81
C ILE A 10 2.73 -11.75 0.35
N SER A 11 1.83 -11.69 -0.65
CA SER A 11 1.22 -10.44 -1.08
C SER A 11 0.59 -9.69 0.09
N PHE A 12 -0.25 -10.37 0.88
CA PHE A 12 -0.92 -9.75 2.02
C PHE A 12 0.06 -9.23 3.09
N ILE A 13 1.11 -10.00 3.41
CA ILE A 13 2.16 -9.56 4.34
C ILE A 13 2.89 -8.32 3.80
N SER A 14 3.28 -8.32 2.52
CA SER A 14 3.91 -7.15 1.88
C SER A 14 3.00 -5.91 1.90
N LEU A 15 1.68 -6.08 1.74
CA LEU A 15 0.73 -4.98 1.88
C LEU A 15 0.76 -4.39 3.29
N LEU A 16 0.70 -5.26 4.30
CA LEU A 16 0.67 -4.89 5.70
C LEU A 16 1.93 -4.10 6.09
N ILE A 17 3.10 -4.59 5.69
CA ILE A 17 4.38 -3.90 5.91
C ILE A 17 4.39 -2.55 5.20
N GLY A 18 3.98 -2.50 3.92
CA GLY A 18 3.90 -1.25 3.17
C GLY A 18 2.98 -0.21 3.81
N LEU A 19 1.85 -0.65 4.37
CA LEU A 19 0.91 0.20 5.11
C LEU A 19 1.55 0.80 6.38
N VAL A 20 2.28 -0.02 7.14
CA VAL A 20 2.98 0.45 8.35
C VAL A 20 4.01 1.52 8.01
N PHE A 21 4.81 1.33 6.96
CA PHE A 21 5.76 2.35 6.49
C PHE A 21 5.07 3.65 6.07
N LEU A 22 3.93 3.54 5.39
CA LEU A 22 3.16 4.71 4.94
C LEU A 22 2.56 5.47 6.14
N CYS A 23 2.04 4.77 7.14
CA CYS A 23 1.61 5.37 8.40
C CYS A 23 2.76 6.05 9.15
N LEU A 24 3.91 5.39 9.29
CA LEU A 24 5.10 5.98 9.93
C LEU A 24 5.54 7.27 9.22
N PHE A 25 5.45 7.32 7.89
CA PHE A 25 5.73 8.53 7.13
C PHE A 25 4.74 9.67 7.45
N ILE A 26 3.43 9.39 7.41
CA ILE A 26 2.39 10.40 7.67
C ILE A 26 2.53 10.98 9.09
N PHE A 27 2.79 10.15 10.10
CA PHE A 27 2.88 10.61 11.49
C PHE A 27 4.23 11.25 11.84
N SER A 28 5.33 10.72 11.30
CA SER A 28 6.67 11.15 11.70
C SER A 28 7.18 12.33 10.87
N GLY A 29 6.73 12.48 9.61
CA GLY A 29 7.08 13.59 8.70
C GLY A 29 8.57 13.72 8.33
N ARG A 30 9.47 12.99 9.00
CA ARG A 30 10.94 13.06 8.84
C ARG A 30 11.54 11.91 8.03
N LEU A 31 10.81 10.81 7.89
CA LEU A 31 11.29 9.59 7.24
C LEU A 31 11.05 9.63 5.73
N PHE A 32 11.71 10.56 5.02
CA PHE A 32 11.63 10.65 3.55
C PHE A 32 11.98 9.34 2.84
N ILE A 33 12.84 8.49 3.42
CA ILE A 33 13.23 7.17 2.88
C ILE A 33 12.13 6.11 3.09
N ALA A 34 11.29 6.25 4.12
CA ALA A 34 10.21 5.30 4.40
C ALA A 34 9.09 5.37 3.35
N MET A 35 8.88 6.55 2.75
CA MET A 35 7.83 6.76 1.75
C MET A 35 8.05 5.95 0.46
N PRO A 36 9.19 6.06 -0.27
CA PRO A 36 9.41 5.27 -1.48
C PRO A 36 9.49 3.77 -1.17
N LEU A 37 10.06 3.39 -0.03
CA LEU A 37 10.18 1.98 0.36
C LEU A 37 8.81 1.35 0.67
N GLY A 38 7.94 2.06 1.37
CA GLY A 38 6.54 1.65 1.57
C GLY A 38 5.77 1.54 0.26
N PHE A 39 5.98 2.47 -0.67
CA PHE A 39 5.34 2.45 -1.99
C PHE A 39 5.80 1.25 -2.83
N ILE A 40 7.10 0.96 -2.85
CA ILE A 40 7.66 -0.22 -3.54
C ILE A 40 7.03 -1.50 -3.00
N LEU A 41 6.89 -1.64 -1.68
CA LEU A 41 6.28 -2.81 -1.06
C LEU A 41 4.78 -2.94 -1.39
N LEU A 42 4.05 -1.83 -1.44
CA LEU A 42 2.64 -1.82 -1.84
C LEU A 42 2.48 -2.22 -3.31
N VAL A 43 3.30 -1.68 -4.21
CA VAL A 43 3.29 -2.05 -5.64
C VAL A 43 3.67 -3.51 -5.82
N PHE A 44 4.71 -3.98 -5.13
CA PHE A 44 5.13 -5.38 -5.18
C PHE A 44 4.02 -6.31 -4.69
N SER A 45 3.35 -5.94 -3.59
CA SER A 45 2.19 -6.65 -3.08
C SER A 45 1.07 -6.75 -4.12
N PHE A 46 0.75 -5.64 -4.80
CA PHE A 46 -0.25 -5.62 -5.86
C PHE A 46 0.12 -6.52 -7.04
N VAL A 47 1.37 -6.49 -7.49
CA VAL A 47 1.87 -7.36 -8.56
C VAL A 47 1.73 -8.83 -8.16
N LEU A 48 2.15 -9.20 -6.95
CA LEU A 48 1.97 -10.56 -6.41
C LEU A 48 0.49 -10.96 -6.32
N ALA A 49 -0.39 -10.02 -5.96
CA ALA A 49 -1.81 -10.22 -5.85
C ALA A 49 -2.46 -10.54 -7.21
N LEU A 50 -1.97 -9.95 -8.31
CA LEU A 50 -2.43 -10.26 -9.67
C LEU A 50 -2.28 -11.75 -10.01
N PHE A 51 -1.19 -12.38 -9.57
CA PHE A 51 -0.93 -13.81 -9.78
C PHE A 51 -1.67 -14.71 -8.78
N SER A 52 -2.20 -14.15 -7.68
CA SER A 52 -2.93 -14.88 -6.63
C SER A 52 -4.42 -14.49 -6.54
N ARG A 53 -5.02 -13.99 -7.63
CA ARG A 53 -6.44 -13.58 -7.70
C ARG A 53 -7.45 -14.63 -7.19
N LYS A 54 -7.13 -15.92 -7.37
CA LYS A 54 -8.00 -17.03 -6.93
C LYS A 54 -7.98 -17.21 -5.40
N ASP A 55 -6.92 -16.80 -4.73
CA ASP A 55 -6.78 -16.87 -3.27
C ASP A 55 -7.46 -15.69 -2.57
N LYS A 56 -8.02 -15.92 -1.37
CA LYS A 56 -8.71 -14.88 -0.60
C LYS A 56 -7.77 -13.73 -0.23
N PHE A 57 -6.53 -14.03 0.18
CA PHE A 57 -5.56 -13.02 0.63
C PHE A 57 -5.02 -12.18 -0.53
N GLY A 58 -4.73 -12.82 -1.67
CA GLY A 58 -4.38 -12.09 -2.89
C GLY A 58 -5.52 -11.17 -3.36
N ARG A 59 -6.77 -11.62 -3.26
CA ARG A 59 -7.93 -10.79 -3.62
C ARG A 59 -8.09 -9.57 -2.71
N VAL A 60 -7.89 -9.73 -1.40
CA VAL A 60 -7.91 -8.60 -0.45
C VAL A 60 -6.85 -7.58 -0.85
N SER A 61 -5.63 -8.02 -1.13
CA SER A 61 -4.55 -7.12 -1.51
C SER A 61 -4.85 -6.32 -2.80
N LEU A 62 -5.47 -6.98 -3.78
CA LEU A 62 -5.93 -6.34 -5.03
C LEU A 62 -6.95 -5.22 -4.83
N TYR A 63 -7.86 -5.37 -3.87
CA TYR A 63 -8.89 -4.35 -3.60
C TYR A 63 -8.40 -3.27 -2.64
N VAL A 64 -7.55 -3.61 -1.68
CA VAL A 64 -7.05 -2.67 -0.68
C VAL A 64 -6.01 -1.71 -1.27
N PHE A 65 -5.17 -2.16 -2.20
CA PHE A 65 -4.17 -1.32 -2.86
C PHE A 65 -4.76 -0.06 -3.54
N PRO A 66 -5.78 -0.14 -4.42
CA PRO A 66 -6.36 1.06 -5.04
C PRO A 66 -7.03 1.97 -4.00
N ILE A 67 -7.62 1.43 -2.94
CA ILE A 67 -8.18 2.23 -1.83
C ILE A 67 -7.07 3.06 -1.16
N ILE A 68 -5.91 2.45 -0.86
CA ILE A 68 -4.76 3.16 -0.28
C ILE A 68 -4.27 4.27 -1.20
N ILE A 69 -4.20 4.03 -2.52
CA ILE A 69 -3.81 5.06 -3.49
C ILE A 69 -4.78 6.25 -3.48
N VAL A 70 -6.09 5.98 -3.46
CA VAL A 70 -7.10 7.05 -3.42
C VAL A 70 -6.98 7.87 -2.13
N ILE A 71 -6.79 7.20 -0.98
CA ILE A 71 -6.57 7.88 0.31
C ILE A 71 -5.30 8.75 0.25
N TYR A 72 -4.23 8.22 -0.33
CA TYR A 72 -2.97 8.94 -0.46
C TYR A 72 -3.09 10.19 -1.34
N LEU A 73 -3.76 10.07 -2.49
CA LEU A 73 -4.06 11.20 -3.37
C LEU A 73 -4.94 12.24 -2.68
N LEU A 74 -6.01 11.82 -1.99
CA LEU A 74 -6.87 12.71 -1.21
C LEU A 74 -6.09 13.47 -0.15
N PHE A 75 -5.22 12.79 0.59
CA PHE A 75 -4.37 13.42 1.60
C PHE A 75 -3.49 14.52 0.99
N PHE A 76 -2.88 14.25 -0.17
CA PHE A 76 -2.04 15.23 -0.85
C PHE A 76 -2.84 16.43 -1.38
N VAL A 77 -4.02 16.19 -1.96
CA VAL A 77 -4.93 17.25 -2.43
C VAL A 77 -5.40 18.12 -1.28
N VAL A 78 -5.80 17.51 -0.16
CA VAL A 78 -6.19 18.23 1.07
C VAL A 78 -5.03 19.08 1.57
N MET A 79 -3.84 18.49 1.75
CA MET A 79 -2.65 19.24 2.17
C MET A 79 -2.33 20.40 1.22
N TYR A 80 -2.40 20.19 -0.10
CA TYR A 80 -2.18 21.24 -1.08
C TYR A 80 -3.20 22.40 -0.97
N LEU A 81 -4.48 22.08 -0.77
CA LEU A 81 -5.54 23.08 -0.59
C LEU A 81 -5.34 23.91 0.68
N PHE A 82 -4.91 23.28 1.79
CA PHE A 82 -4.69 23.97 3.07
C PHE A 82 -3.31 24.63 3.19
N TRP A 83 -2.33 24.26 2.37
CA TRP A 83 -0.99 24.87 2.36
C TRP A 83 -0.97 26.21 1.61
N HIS A 84 -1.92 26.42 0.70
CA HIS A 84 -2.07 27.67 -0.06
C HIS A 84 -3.13 28.62 0.51
N THR A 85 -3.84 28.24 1.57
CA THR A 85 -4.60 29.19 2.39
C THR A 85 -3.67 29.92 3.35
N PRO A 86 -3.54 31.27 3.25
CA PRO A 86 -2.72 32.06 4.15
C PRO A 86 -3.22 32.03 5.60
#